data_AF-A0A954NCV2-F1
#
_entry.id   AF-A0A954NCV2-F1
#
_cell.length_a   1.000
_cell.length_b   1.000
_cell.length_c   1.000
_cell.angle_alpha   90.00
_cell.angle_beta   90.00
_cell.angle_gamma   90.00
#
_symmetry.space_group_name_H-M   'P 1'
#
loop_
_entity.id
_entity.type
_entity.pdbx_description
1 polymer ?
#
loop_
_entity_poly.entity_id
_entity_poly.type
_entity_poly.pdbx_seq_one_letter_code
_entity_poly.pdbx_strand_id
1 'polypeptide(L)'
;MRASLASAISLAVVALGLFFPNSFVLRNASAGTITPGVFELFNHPDGSAVSLGPYGLRLDSLYPPAGIGPTFSLEADLDPVLLTWYLDNTAVIQGRILNNTTNEFWQIEYHLTDLTVSANGFAAASGSGMLTYDDVGTPQSPIPLSGKAMDGAVFRFFADGFRLDDDEMTTVGRGWLMPLGHHHHDTTNDWLITATQVETFDVPEPAAVTLLVLGLTPLATRRRYS
;
A
#
# COMPACT_ATOMS: atom_id res chain seq x y z
N MET A 1 39.33 -82.47 -18.26
CA MET A 1 38.06 -81.93 -18.80
C MET A 1 37.19 -81.46 -17.64
N ARG A 2 36.82 -80.18 -17.67
CA ARG A 2 35.78 -79.41 -16.95
C ARG A 2 35.09 -80.00 -15.70
N ALA A 3 35.10 -79.22 -14.61
CA ALA A 3 33.91 -78.55 -14.07
C ALA A 3 34.33 -77.52 -13.00
N SER A 4 33.96 -76.24 -13.18
CA SER A 4 34.10 -75.18 -12.18
C SER A 4 32.70 -74.87 -11.64
N LEU A 5 32.55 -75.00 -10.32
CA LEU A 5 31.33 -74.71 -9.57
C LEU A 5 31.13 -73.19 -9.41
N ALA A 6 29.90 -72.77 -9.63
CA ALA A 6 29.34 -71.50 -9.21
C ALA A 6 29.12 -71.46 -7.68
N SER A 7 29.17 -70.26 -7.10
CA SER A 7 28.27 -69.92 -5.98
C SER A 7 28.00 -68.41 -5.97
N ALA A 8 26.72 -68.09 -5.85
CA ALA A 8 26.11 -66.79 -6.03
C ALA A 8 26.19 -65.92 -4.77
N ILE A 9 26.37 -64.61 -4.97
CA ILE A 9 26.23 -63.59 -3.93
C ILE A 9 24.81 -63.03 -4.03
N SER A 10 24.00 -63.25 -2.99
CA SER A 10 22.68 -62.62 -2.82
C SER A 10 22.82 -61.17 -2.39
N LEU A 11 22.17 -60.27 -3.12
CA LEU A 11 22.07 -58.85 -2.86
C LEU A 11 20.61 -58.48 -2.52
N ALA A 12 20.49 -57.42 -1.73
CA ALA A 12 19.33 -56.53 -1.55
C ALA A 12 18.36 -56.86 -0.40
N VAL A 13 18.69 -56.30 0.77
CA VAL A 13 17.69 -55.72 1.67
C VAL A 13 17.48 -54.28 1.20
N VAL A 14 16.35 -53.97 0.58
CA VAL A 14 15.90 -52.58 0.37
C VAL A 14 14.56 -52.45 1.09
N ALA A 15 14.58 -51.68 2.18
CA ALA A 15 13.42 -51.38 3.00
C ALA A 15 12.44 -50.49 2.20
N LEU A 16 11.21 -50.97 2.08
CA LEU A 16 10.09 -50.27 1.48
C LEU A 16 9.53 -49.25 2.50
N GLY A 17 10.08 -48.04 2.51
CA GLY A 17 9.52 -46.91 3.24
C GLY A 17 8.55 -46.15 2.34
N LEU A 18 7.24 -46.39 2.53
CA LEU A 18 6.17 -45.70 1.81
C LEU A 18 6.22 -44.19 2.12
N PHE A 19 6.49 -43.41 1.07
CA PHE A 19 6.38 -41.96 1.04
C PHE A 19 4.94 -41.53 1.35
N PHE A 20 4.76 -40.71 2.39
CA PHE A 20 3.55 -39.90 2.55
C PHE A 20 3.61 -38.74 1.54
N PRO A 21 2.63 -38.57 0.64
CA PRO A 21 2.51 -37.34 -0.12
C PRO A 21 1.98 -36.27 0.84
N ASN A 22 2.88 -35.55 1.48
CA ASN A 22 2.53 -34.21 1.96
C ASN A 22 2.28 -33.39 0.71
N SER A 23 1.01 -33.26 0.33
CA SER A 23 0.55 -32.32 -0.67
C SER A 23 0.90 -30.92 -0.18
N PHE A 24 2.10 -30.44 -0.53
CA PHE A 24 2.44 -29.04 -0.44
C PHE A 24 1.51 -28.33 -1.43
N VAL A 25 0.40 -27.82 -0.92
CA VAL A 25 -0.43 -26.86 -1.64
C VAL A 25 0.40 -25.60 -1.74
N LEU A 26 1.07 -25.40 -2.87
CA LEU A 26 1.60 -24.10 -3.25
C LEU A 26 0.40 -23.17 -3.38
N ARG A 27 0.10 -22.43 -2.32
CA ARG A 27 -0.77 -21.27 -2.41
C ARG A 27 0.02 -20.22 -3.16
N ASN A 28 -0.25 -20.09 -4.46
CA ASN A 28 0.15 -18.90 -5.17
C ASN A 28 -0.65 -17.76 -4.52
N ALA A 29 0.00 -16.93 -3.71
CA ALA A 29 -0.58 -15.69 -3.25
C ALA A 29 -0.92 -14.87 -4.51
N SER A 30 -2.21 -14.73 -4.82
CA SER A 30 -2.63 -13.77 -5.83
C SER A 30 -2.63 -12.42 -5.14
N ALA A 31 -1.65 -11.57 -5.47
CA ALA A 31 -1.68 -10.19 -5.01
C ALA A 31 -3.03 -9.56 -5.40
N GLY A 32 -3.68 -8.88 -4.46
CA GLY A 32 -4.93 -8.18 -4.72
C GLY A 32 -4.74 -7.17 -5.85
N THR A 33 -5.74 -7.03 -6.71
CA THR A 33 -5.76 -5.94 -7.69
C THR A 33 -6.49 -4.74 -7.11
N ILE A 34 -5.93 -3.55 -7.28
CA ILE A 34 -6.50 -2.28 -6.81
C ILE A 34 -6.51 -1.28 -7.96
N THR A 35 -7.59 -0.50 -8.06
CA THR A 35 -7.79 0.49 -9.12
C THR A 35 -7.75 1.91 -8.57
N PRO A 36 -7.45 2.91 -9.42
CA PRO A 36 -7.60 4.33 -9.07
C PRO A 36 -9.01 4.65 -8.56
N GLY A 37 -9.09 5.57 -7.59
CA GLY A 37 -10.32 5.91 -6.89
C GLY A 37 -10.08 6.64 -5.58
N VAL A 38 -11.12 6.70 -4.75
CA VAL A 38 -11.09 7.31 -3.41
C VAL A 38 -11.07 6.22 -2.36
N PHE A 39 -10.19 6.36 -1.39
CA PHE A 39 -9.97 5.43 -0.30
C PHE A 39 -10.10 6.16 1.03
N GLU A 40 -10.92 5.62 1.93
CA GLU A 40 -10.96 6.04 3.32
C GLU A 40 -9.82 5.39 4.08
N LEU A 41 -9.06 6.20 4.84
CA LEU A 41 -7.87 5.75 5.56
C LEU A 41 -8.17 5.51 7.04
N PHE A 42 -7.54 4.49 7.61
CA PHE A 42 -7.64 4.13 9.02
C PHE A 42 -6.26 3.94 9.65
N ASN A 43 -6.18 4.10 10.97
CA ASN A 43 -4.95 3.83 11.71
C ASN A 43 -4.54 2.38 11.52
N HIS A 44 -3.24 2.14 11.33
CA HIS A 44 -2.75 0.77 11.26
C HIS A 44 -2.72 0.14 12.67
N PRO A 45 -3.18 -1.11 12.84
CA PRO A 45 -3.22 -1.76 14.15
C PRO A 45 -1.85 -2.23 14.65
N ASP A 46 -0.90 -2.57 13.77
CA ASP A 46 0.46 -3.04 14.12
C ASP A 46 1.43 -1.89 14.46
N GLY A 47 1.02 -1.03 15.39
CA GLY A 47 1.79 0.12 15.80
C GLY A 47 3.01 -0.20 16.67
N SER A 48 3.87 -1.13 16.28
CA SER A 48 5.07 -1.59 17.01
C SER A 48 4.82 -2.19 18.41
N ALA A 49 5.74 -3.06 18.86
CA ALA A 49 5.67 -3.78 20.14
C ALA A 49 5.67 -2.90 21.42
N VAL A 50 5.73 -1.58 21.29
CA VAL A 50 5.61 -0.63 22.40
C VAL A 50 4.26 0.06 22.25
N SER A 51 3.25 -0.48 22.93
CA SER A 51 1.86 -0.02 22.98
C SER A 51 1.70 1.51 23.12
N LEU A 52 1.67 2.22 21.99
CA LEU A 52 1.32 3.65 21.92
C LEU A 52 -0.11 3.87 21.35
N GLY A 53 -0.91 2.81 21.22
CA GLY A 53 -2.25 2.87 20.64
C GLY A 53 -2.23 2.84 19.10
N PRO A 54 -3.41 2.83 18.47
CA PRO A 54 -3.52 2.93 17.01
C PRO A 54 -2.91 4.26 16.55
N TYR A 55 -1.96 4.22 15.60
CA TYR A 55 -1.40 5.44 15.01
C TYR A 55 -1.54 5.43 13.49
N GLY A 56 -1.70 6.64 12.94
CA GLY A 56 -1.63 6.90 11.51
C GLY A 56 -0.26 7.48 11.18
N LEU A 57 -0.05 8.75 11.53
CA LEU A 57 1.13 9.55 11.18
C LEU A 57 2.03 9.80 12.40
N ARG A 58 3.32 9.49 12.30
CA ARG A 58 4.31 9.76 13.34
C ARG A 58 5.30 10.83 12.88
N LEU A 59 5.46 11.89 13.67
CA LEU A 59 6.40 12.97 13.40
C LEU A 59 7.40 13.13 14.56
N ASP A 60 8.09 12.05 14.91
CA ASP A 60 9.06 11.92 16.02
C ASP A 60 10.16 13.02 16.05
N SER A 61 10.42 13.67 14.91
CA SER A 61 11.43 14.72 14.74
C SER A 61 10.99 16.15 15.11
N LEU A 62 9.69 16.40 15.32
CA LEU A 62 9.17 17.77 15.44
C LEU A 62 9.49 18.47 16.75
N TYR A 63 9.70 17.72 17.85
CA TYR A 63 10.01 18.30 19.14
C TYR A 63 11.29 17.71 19.71
N PRO A 64 12.24 18.53 20.18
CA PRO A 64 13.35 18.04 20.97
C PRO A 64 12.86 17.63 22.37
N PRO A 65 13.38 16.51 22.93
CA PRO A 65 14.38 15.62 22.34
C PRO A 65 13.80 14.68 21.27
N ALA A 66 14.61 14.36 20.26
CA ALA A 66 14.27 13.42 19.20
C ALA A 66 13.68 12.12 19.74
N GLY A 67 12.57 11.65 19.15
CA GLY A 67 11.85 10.46 19.60
C GLY A 67 10.67 10.74 20.54
N ILE A 68 10.37 12.02 20.83
CA ILE A 68 9.18 12.47 21.57
C ILE A 68 8.37 13.47 20.71
N GLY A 69 8.40 13.30 19.39
CA GLY A 69 7.54 14.08 18.51
C GLY A 69 6.06 13.70 18.68
N PRO A 70 5.14 14.55 18.22
CA PRO A 70 3.72 14.26 18.30
C PRO A 70 3.40 13.10 17.35
N THR A 71 2.55 12.19 17.83
CA THR A 71 1.88 11.23 16.97
C THR A 71 0.51 11.77 16.61
N PHE A 72 0.07 11.46 15.41
CA PHE A 72 -1.26 11.82 14.92
C PHE A 72 -2.07 10.57 14.60
N SER A 73 -3.29 10.51 15.10
CA SER A 73 -4.26 9.47 14.79
C SER A 73 -5.29 9.96 13.77
N LEU A 74 -5.81 9.00 13.02
CA LEU A 74 -7.03 9.10 12.24
C LEU A 74 -8.19 8.79 13.19
N GLU A 75 -9.05 9.77 13.49
CA GLU A 75 -10.16 9.58 14.43
C GLU A 75 -11.42 9.13 13.69
N ALA A 76 -12.02 8.02 14.13
CA ALA A 76 -13.18 7.41 13.47
C ALA A 76 -14.47 8.24 13.61
N ASP A 77 -14.54 9.13 14.61
CA ASP A 77 -15.70 9.98 14.88
C ASP A 77 -15.64 11.35 14.15
N LEU A 78 -14.59 11.58 13.34
CA LEU A 78 -14.42 12.81 12.55
C LEU A 78 -14.73 12.60 11.07
N ASP A 79 -14.60 13.68 10.30
CA ASP A 79 -14.54 13.61 8.85
C ASP A 79 -13.39 12.66 8.42
N PRO A 80 -13.64 11.72 7.50
CA PRO A 80 -12.65 10.73 7.11
C PRO A 80 -11.44 11.38 6.45
N VAL A 81 -10.27 10.80 6.66
CA VAL A 81 -9.10 11.11 5.83
C VAL A 81 -9.16 10.26 4.59
N LEU A 82 -9.09 10.92 3.45
CA LEU A 82 -9.23 10.30 2.14
C LEU A 82 -7.90 10.32 1.42
N LEU A 83 -7.54 9.19 0.81
CA LEU A 83 -6.56 9.12 -0.27
C LEU A 83 -7.33 9.08 -1.59
N THR A 84 -7.11 10.08 -2.42
CA THR A 84 -7.63 10.12 -3.78
C THR A 84 -6.50 9.79 -4.75
N TRP A 85 -6.59 8.64 -5.42
CA TRP A 85 -5.63 8.21 -6.43
C TRP A 85 -6.19 8.47 -7.83
N TYR A 86 -5.60 9.45 -8.52
CA TYR A 86 -6.03 9.90 -9.84
C TYR A 86 -5.42 9.09 -10.98
N LEU A 87 -6.05 9.15 -12.15
CA LEU A 87 -5.60 8.49 -13.39
C LEU A 87 -4.36 9.14 -14.01
N ASP A 88 -3.96 10.34 -13.55
CA ASP A 88 -2.86 11.13 -14.09
C ASP A 88 -1.52 10.89 -13.38
N ASN A 89 -1.36 9.76 -12.70
CA ASN A 89 -0.19 9.42 -11.87
C ASN A 89 0.06 10.42 -10.73
N THR A 90 -1.01 10.90 -10.11
CA THR A 90 -0.95 11.64 -8.84
C THR A 90 -1.88 11.03 -7.81
N ALA A 91 -1.62 11.30 -6.54
CA ALA A 91 -2.56 10.99 -5.47
C ALA A 91 -2.52 12.09 -4.41
N VAL A 92 -3.62 12.29 -3.68
CA VAL A 92 -3.71 13.30 -2.64
C VAL A 92 -4.29 12.67 -1.38
N ILE A 93 -3.65 12.91 -0.24
CA ILE A 93 -4.17 12.54 1.07
C ILE A 93 -4.67 13.81 1.75
N GLN A 94 -5.95 13.83 2.11
CA GLN A 94 -6.61 14.98 2.70
C GLN A 94 -7.59 14.58 3.80
N GLY A 95 -7.65 15.36 4.88
CA GLY A 95 -8.65 15.19 5.92
C GLY A 95 -8.17 15.72 7.26
N ARG A 96 -8.92 15.37 8.32
CA ARG A 96 -8.64 15.82 9.68
C ARG A 96 -7.97 14.72 10.51
N ILE A 97 -6.92 15.08 11.23
CA ILE A 97 -6.16 14.18 12.11
C ILE A 97 -6.06 14.78 13.51
N LEU A 98 -5.96 13.94 14.53
CA LEU A 98 -5.80 14.35 15.92
C LEU A 98 -4.33 14.29 16.32
N ASN A 99 -3.80 15.36 16.89
CA ASN A 99 -2.52 15.34 17.59
C ASN A 99 -2.71 14.66 18.95
N ASN A 100 -2.19 13.45 19.12
CA ASN A 100 -2.36 12.64 20.33
C ASN A 100 -1.68 13.23 21.58
N THR A 101 -0.76 14.18 21.39
CA THR A 101 -0.04 14.80 22.51
C THR A 101 -0.82 15.98 23.07
N THR A 102 -1.35 16.83 22.20
CA THR A 102 -2.05 18.06 22.60
C THR A 102 -3.57 17.90 22.59
N ASN A 103 -4.09 16.79 22.05
CA ASN A 103 -5.50 16.56 21.78
C ASN A 103 -6.11 17.66 20.91
N GLU A 104 -5.34 18.13 19.93
CA GLU A 104 -5.75 19.17 18.98
C GLU A 104 -5.96 18.60 17.58
N PHE A 105 -6.93 19.13 16.85
CA PHE A 105 -7.17 18.74 15.46
C PHE A 105 -6.35 19.53 14.45
N TRP A 106 -5.92 18.84 13.40
CA TRP A 106 -5.14 19.37 12.30
C TRP A 106 -5.70 18.87 10.97
N GLN A 107 -5.70 19.73 9.97
CA GLN A 107 -5.96 19.35 8.59
C GLN A 107 -4.65 18.90 7.94
N ILE A 108 -4.65 17.72 7.33
CA ILE A 108 -3.59 17.28 6.43
C ILE A 108 -3.99 17.50 4.97
N GLU A 109 -3.05 17.98 4.18
CA GLU A 109 -3.09 17.94 2.73
C GLU A 109 -1.70 17.53 2.23
N TYR A 110 -1.60 16.36 1.61
CA TYR A 110 -0.34 15.79 1.14
C TYR A 110 -0.48 15.25 -0.28
N HIS A 111 0.28 15.85 -1.19
CA HIS A 111 0.29 15.53 -2.62
C HIS A 111 1.41 14.54 -2.89
N LEU A 112 1.07 13.44 -3.56
CA LEU A 112 1.96 12.38 -4.03
C LEU A 112 2.07 12.49 -5.55
N THR A 113 3.30 12.51 -6.03
CA THR A 113 3.61 12.68 -7.46
C THR A 113 4.61 11.64 -7.91
N ASP A 114 4.80 11.55 -9.23
CA ASP A 114 5.68 10.58 -9.87
C ASP A 114 5.31 9.14 -9.48
N LEU A 115 4.02 8.81 -9.60
CA LEU A 115 3.52 7.48 -9.25
C LEU A 115 4.00 6.43 -10.27
N THR A 116 4.66 5.39 -9.76
CA THR A 116 4.88 4.12 -10.47
C THR A 116 3.75 3.17 -10.12
N VAL A 117 2.86 2.92 -11.08
CA VAL A 117 1.65 2.10 -10.89
C VAL A 117 1.92 0.64 -11.25
N SER A 118 1.37 -0.28 -10.45
CA SER A 118 1.33 -1.72 -10.69
C SER A 118 -0.10 -2.24 -10.52
N ALA A 119 -0.34 -3.52 -10.86
CA ALA A 119 -1.67 -4.12 -10.71
C ALA A 119 -2.18 -4.13 -9.26
N ASN A 120 -1.25 -4.17 -8.29
CA ASN A 120 -1.55 -4.23 -6.87
C ASN A 120 -1.41 -2.89 -6.15
N GLY A 121 -1.20 -1.76 -6.85
CA GLY A 121 -1.15 -0.44 -6.22
C GLY A 121 -0.18 0.54 -6.89
N PHE A 122 0.47 1.38 -6.09
CA PHE A 122 1.46 2.33 -6.58
C PHE A 122 2.58 2.64 -5.57
N ALA A 123 3.68 3.17 -6.08
CA ALA A 123 4.73 3.82 -5.30
C ALA A 123 4.96 5.24 -5.81
N ALA A 124 4.98 6.23 -4.92
CA ALA A 124 5.28 7.63 -5.24
C ALA A 124 6.76 7.93 -5.05
N ALA A 125 7.43 8.51 -6.04
CA ALA A 125 8.83 8.92 -5.92
C ALA A 125 8.99 10.28 -5.22
N SER A 126 7.93 11.10 -5.22
CA SER A 126 7.94 12.44 -4.62
C SER A 126 6.63 12.74 -3.89
N GLY A 127 6.70 13.66 -2.93
CA GLY A 127 5.54 14.09 -2.17
C GLY A 127 5.81 15.34 -1.34
N SER A 128 4.77 16.15 -1.17
CA SER A 128 4.83 17.40 -0.42
C SER A 128 3.45 17.80 0.07
N GLY A 129 3.39 18.54 1.18
CA GLY A 129 2.12 18.98 1.72
C GLY A 129 2.25 19.85 2.95
N MET A 130 1.17 19.96 3.70
CA MET A 130 1.05 20.79 4.88
C MET A 130 0.19 20.10 5.94
N LEU A 131 0.56 20.29 7.21
CA LEU A 131 -0.38 20.22 8.32
C LEU A 131 -0.80 21.64 8.70
N THR A 132 -2.10 21.87 8.78
CA THR A 132 -2.67 23.16 9.17
C THR A 132 -3.49 22.97 10.44
N TYR A 133 -3.29 23.82 11.43
CA TYR A 133 -4.06 23.78 12.67
C TYR A 133 -5.54 24.02 12.38
N ASP A 134 -6.42 23.15 12.89
CA ASP A 134 -7.86 23.17 12.64
C ASP A 134 -8.64 22.88 13.93
N ASP A 135 -8.29 23.57 15.02
CA ASP A 135 -8.97 23.40 16.30
C ASP A 135 -9.33 24.73 16.97
N VAL A 136 -10.16 24.63 18.01
CA VAL A 136 -10.59 25.73 18.87
C VAL A 136 -9.51 26.03 19.90
N GLY A 137 -8.50 26.81 19.51
CA GLY A 137 -7.42 27.20 20.41
C GLY A 137 -6.55 28.31 19.87
N THR A 138 -5.36 28.46 20.46
CA THR A 138 -4.36 29.41 19.95
C THR A 138 -3.83 28.88 18.62
N PRO A 139 -3.96 29.62 17.51
CA PRO A 139 -3.52 29.14 16.20
C PRO A 139 -2.05 28.73 16.23
N GLN A 140 -1.77 27.51 15.79
CA GLN A 140 -0.41 27.04 15.59
C GLN A 140 0.07 27.36 14.17
N SER A 141 1.39 27.48 14.01
CA SER A 141 1.96 27.68 12.67
C SER A 141 1.79 26.41 11.83
N PRO A 142 1.45 26.53 10.54
CA PRO A 142 1.41 25.37 9.64
C PRO A 142 2.77 24.65 9.57
N ILE A 143 2.74 23.33 9.47
CA ILE A 143 3.92 22.48 9.41
C ILE A 143 4.08 21.97 7.97
N PRO A 144 5.12 22.40 7.23
CA PRO A 144 5.34 21.87 5.89
C PRO A 144 5.85 20.44 5.95
N LEU A 145 5.29 19.61 5.09
CA LEU A 145 5.65 18.21 4.93
C LEU A 145 6.35 18.01 3.60
N SER A 146 7.46 17.26 3.61
CA SER A 146 8.16 16.81 2.42
C SER A 146 8.37 15.30 2.48
N GLY A 147 8.46 14.64 1.32
CA GLY A 147 8.72 13.21 1.26
C GLY A 147 10.18 12.87 1.54
N LYS A 148 10.42 11.83 2.33
CA LYS A 148 11.74 11.21 2.51
C LYS A 148 11.80 9.94 1.69
N ALA A 149 12.62 9.92 0.64
CA ALA A 149 12.75 8.73 -0.18
C ALA A 149 13.39 7.60 0.65
N MET A 150 12.71 6.46 0.73
CA MET A 150 13.19 5.21 1.31
C MET A 150 13.05 4.12 0.25
N ASP A 151 14.20 3.58 -0.18
CA ASP A 151 14.27 2.61 -1.29
C ASP A 151 13.59 3.14 -2.56
N GLY A 152 13.82 4.41 -2.89
CA GLY A 152 13.31 5.05 -4.12
C GLY A 152 11.86 5.51 -4.09
N ALA A 153 11.14 5.38 -2.96
CA ALA A 153 9.77 5.88 -2.83
C ALA A 153 9.57 6.65 -1.53
N VAL A 154 8.74 7.69 -1.55
CA VAL A 154 8.30 8.45 -0.37
C VAL A 154 6.98 7.94 0.19
N PHE A 155 6.20 7.24 -0.64
CA PHE A 155 4.94 6.61 -0.27
C PHE A 155 4.71 5.34 -1.09
N ARG A 156 4.11 4.34 -0.47
CA ARG A 156 3.74 3.06 -1.08
C ARG A 156 2.30 2.74 -0.68
N PHE A 157 1.48 2.33 -1.64
CA PHE A 157 0.08 1.97 -1.41
C PHE A 157 -0.22 0.69 -2.15
N PHE A 158 -0.47 -0.41 -1.45
CA PHE A 158 -0.61 -1.73 -2.07
C PHE A 158 -1.73 -2.57 -1.42
N ALA A 159 -2.38 -3.40 -2.25
CA ALA A 159 -3.30 -4.44 -1.82
C ALA A 159 -2.54 -5.76 -1.57
N ASP A 160 -1.62 -5.74 -0.61
CA ASP A 160 -0.80 -6.91 -0.29
C ASP A 160 -0.96 -7.40 1.15
N GLY A 161 -1.54 -6.61 2.06
CA GLY A 161 -1.89 -6.99 3.44
C GLY A 161 -0.73 -7.50 4.32
N PHE A 162 0.46 -7.73 3.75
CA PHE A 162 1.60 -8.53 4.22
C PHE A 162 2.24 -8.06 5.54
N ARG A 163 1.66 -7.06 6.19
CA ARG A 163 2.06 -6.49 7.49
C ARG A 163 0.99 -6.62 8.57
N LEU A 164 -0.12 -7.26 8.25
CA LEU A 164 -1.17 -7.63 9.19
C LEU A 164 -1.20 -9.15 9.22
N ASP A 165 -1.00 -9.74 10.39
CA ASP A 165 -1.08 -11.19 10.55
C ASP A 165 -2.45 -11.68 10.02
N ASP A 166 -2.41 -12.69 9.14
CA ASP A 166 -3.58 -13.33 8.52
C ASP A 166 -4.45 -12.44 7.60
N ASP A 167 -3.95 -11.31 7.09
CA ASP A 167 -4.67 -10.44 6.16
C ASP A 167 -3.86 -10.19 4.89
N GLU A 168 -4.26 -10.82 3.77
CA GLU A 168 -3.58 -10.68 2.47
C GLU A 168 -4.28 -9.65 1.55
N MET A 169 -5.40 -9.07 1.98
CA MET A 169 -6.32 -8.36 1.10
C MET A 169 -6.55 -6.90 1.49
N THR A 170 -6.27 -6.52 2.74
CA THR A 170 -6.39 -5.12 3.16
C THR A 170 -5.39 -4.25 2.41
N THR A 171 -5.88 -3.12 1.93
CA THR A 171 -5.03 -2.12 1.30
C THR A 171 -4.25 -1.39 2.38
N VAL A 172 -2.92 -1.34 2.23
CA VAL A 172 -2.01 -0.73 3.20
C VAL A 172 -1.23 0.41 2.54
N GLY A 173 -1.12 1.53 3.23
CA GLY A 173 -0.31 2.68 2.86
C GLY A 173 0.87 2.86 3.80
N ARG A 174 2.04 3.17 3.23
CA ARG A 174 3.24 3.54 3.99
C ARG A 174 3.91 4.77 3.40
N GLY A 175 4.01 5.83 4.18
CA GLY A 175 4.73 7.05 3.86
C GLY A 175 5.95 7.26 4.74
N TRP A 176 6.93 8.00 4.23
CA TRP A 176 8.04 8.54 5.01
C TRP A 176 8.08 10.05 4.80
N LEU A 177 7.91 10.79 5.89
CA LEU A 177 7.76 12.24 5.84
C LEU A 177 8.93 12.93 6.52
N MET A 178 9.24 14.14 6.08
CA MET A 178 10.19 15.05 6.68
C MET A 178 9.50 16.39 6.85
N PRO A 179 9.13 16.74 8.09
CA PRO A 179 8.76 18.11 8.40
C PRO A 179 9.92 19.04 8.05
N LEU A 180 9.65 20.10 7.28
CA LEU A 180 10.71 21.04 6.90
C LEU A 180 11.31 21.72 8.16
N GLY A 181 12.63 21.93 8.14
CA GLY A 181 13.38 22.55 9.24
C GLY A 181 13.93 21.56 10.28
N HIS A 182 13.62 20.27 10.18
CA HIS A 182 14.05 19.24 11.15
C HIS A 182 14.83 18.12 10.44
N HIS A 183 16.16 18.29 10.34
CA HIS A 183 17.06 17.37 9.63
C HIS A 183 17.61 16.23 10.50
N HIS A 184 16.92 15.82 11.55
CA HIS A 184 17.38 14.67 12.33
C HIS A 184 17.17 13.40 11.52
N HIS A 185 18.24 12.95 10.86
CA HIS A 185 18.28 11.76 10.00
C HIS A 185 17.93 10.48 10.76
N ASP A 186 18.01 10.51 12.09
CA ASP A 186 17.93 9.35 12.99
C ASP A 186 16.53 9.09 13.57
N THR A 187 15.52 9.92 13.25
CA THR A 187 14.15 9.73 13.75
C THR A 187 13.23 9.09 12.70
N THR A 188 12.39 8.16 13.17
CA THR A 188 11.28 7.57 12.43
C THR A 188 10.15 8.58 12.27
N ASN A 189 10.13 9.26 11.13
CA ASN A 189 8.92 9.94 10.67
C ASN A 189 8.30 9.08 9.57
N ASP A 190 7.23 8.38 9.90
CA ASP A 190 6.53 7.53 8.97
C ASP A 190 5.02 7.62 9.16
N TRP A 191 4.30 7.21 8.12
CA TRP A 191 2.86 7.10 8.12
C TRP A 191 2.53 5.67 7.76
N LEU A 192 1.77 4.98 8.60
CA LEU A 192 1.29 3.63 8.33
C LEU A 192 -0.24 3.61 8.47
N ILE A 193 -0.94 3.19 7.42
CA ILE A 193 -2.40 3.20 7.36
C ILE A 193 -2.93 1.93 6.72
N THR A 194 -4.17 1.59 7.06
CA THR A 194 -5.01 0.72 6.25
C THR A 194 -6.01 1.57 5.47
N ALA A 195 -6.61 1.01 4.43
CA ALA A 195 -7.54 1.75 3.58
C ALA A 195 -8.67 0.87 3.05
N THR A 196 -9.85 1.47 2.91
CA THR A 196 -11.02 0.87 2.25
C THR A 196 -11.41 1.73 1.06
N GLN A 197 -11.58 1.12 -0.11
CA GLN A 197 -12.04 1.85 -1.29
C GLN A 197 -13.52 2.24 -1.11
N VAL A 198 -13.82 3.54 -1.27
CA VAL A 198 -15.17 4.09 -1.15
C VAL A 198 -15.72 4.60 -2.49
N GLU A 199 -14.84 4.92 -3.44
CA GLU A 199 -15.21 5.31 -4.80
C GLU A 199 -14.20 4.76 -5.81
N THR A 200 -14.69 4.34 -6.99
CA THR A 200 -13.87 3.98 -8.14
C THR A 200 -13.98 5.06 -9.19
N PHE A 201 -12.87 5.46 -9.81
CA PHE A 201 -12.96 6.30 -11.00
C PHE A 201 -13.36 5.45 -12.19
N ASP A 202 -14.55 5.73 -12.74
CA ASP A 202 -14.98 5.14 -14.00
C ASP A 202 -13.97 5.52 -15.08
N VAL A 203 -13.10 4.59 -15.43
CA VAL A 203 -12.34 4.69 -16.67
C VAL A 203 -13.37 4.46 -17.76
N PRO A 204 -13.73 5.47 -18.59
CA PRO A 204 -14.65 5.23 -19.68
C PRO A 204 -14.08 4.09 -20.52
N GLU A 205 -14.81 2.96 -20.60
CA GLU A 205 -14.37 1.83 -21.39
C GLU A 205 -14.01 2.38 -22.79
N PRO A 206 -12.78 2.15 -23.29
CA PRO A 206 -12.36 2.72 -24.56
C PRO A 206 -13.28 2.16 -25.61
N ALA A 207 -14.26 2.98 -26.04
CA ALA A 207 -15.55 2.54 -26.57
C ALA A 207 -15.43 1.29 -27.45
N ALA A 208 -15.43 0.11 -26.83
CA ALA A 208 -15.17 -1.14 -27.51
C ALA A 208 -16.33 -1.41 -28.48
N VAL A 209 -17.51 -0.92 -28.10
CA VAL A 209 -18.69 -0.78 -28.95
C VAL A 209 -18.43 0.14 -30.14
N THR A 210 -17.81 1.30 -29.98
CA THR A 210 -17.48 2.20 -31.11
C THR A 210 -16.43 1.58 -32.04
N LEU A 211 -15.40 0.92 -31.51
CA LEU A 211 -14.41 0.20 -32.32
C LEU A 211 -15.02 -1.02 -33.03
N LEU A 212 -15.92 -1.75 -32.36
CA LEU A 212 -16.65 -2.86 -32.97
C LEU A 212 -17.59 -2.37 -34.07
N VAL A 213 -18.33 -1.28 -33.83
CA VAL A 213 -19.23 -0.67 -34.83
C VAL A 213 -18.43 -0.14 -36.01
N LEU A 214 -17.33 0.59 -35.79
CA LEU A 214 -16.46 1.08 -36.86
C LEU A 214 -15.79 -0.08 -37.62
N GLY A 215 -15.42 -1.17 -36.94
CA GLY A 215 -14.84 -2.37 -37.56
C GLY A 215 -15.83 -3.17 -38.42
N LEU A 216 -17.12 -3.17 -38.07
CA LEU A 216 -18.17 -3.88 -38.82
C LEU A 216 -18.75 -3.06 -39.99
N THR A 217 -18.64 -1.73 -39.94
CA THR A 217 -19.13 -0.82 -41.00
C THR A 217 -18.56 -1.12 -42.40
N PRO A 218 -17.26 -1.41 -42.59
CA PRO A 218 -16.71 -1.77 -43.91
C PRO A 218 -17.10 -3.19 -44.38
N LEU A 219 -17.52 -4.08 -43.47
CA LEU A 219 -17.98 -5.43 -43.83
C LEU A 219 -19.42 -5.42 -44.37
N ALA A 220 -20.27 -4.51 -43.88
CA ALA A 220 -21.64 -4.36 -44.37
C ALA A 220 -21.72 -3.75 -45.78
N THR A 221 -20.73 -2.95 -46.17
CA THR A 221 -20.72 -2.25 -47.48
C THR A 221 -20.12 -3.07 -48.63
N ARG A 222 -19.41 -4.18 -48.35
CA ARG A 222 -18.78 -5.03 -49.37
C ARG A 222 -19.70 -6.08 -50.02
N ARG A 223 -20.96 -6.23 -49.59
CA ARG A 223 -21.85 -7.32 -50.06
C ARG A 223 -22.68 -7.01 -51.32
N ARG A 224 -22.32 -6.00 -52.11
CA ARG A 224 -23.08 -5.61 -53.32
C ARG A 224 -22.21 -5.42 -54.56
N TYR A 225 -21.40 -6.42 -54.91
CA TYR A 225 -20.87 -6.60 -56.27
C TYR A 225 -20.60 -8.09 -56.50
N SER A 226 -21.65 -8.82 -56.86
CA SER A 226 -21.60 -10.18 -57.43
C SER A 226 -22.82 -10.38 -58.32
#